data_AF-A0A1Z9SSV7-F1
#
_entry.id   AF-A0A1Z9SSV7-F1
#
_cell.length_a   1.000
_cell.length_b   1.000
_cell.length_c   1.000
_cell.angle_alpha   90.00
_cell.angle_beta   90.00
_cell.angle_gamma   90.00
#
_symmetry.space_group_name_H-M   'P 1'
#
loop_
_entity.id
_entity.type
_entity.pdbx_description
1 polymer ?
#
loop_
_entity_poly.entity_id
_entity_poly.type
_entity_poly.pdbx_seq_one_letter_code
_entity_poly.pdbx_strand_id
1 'polypeptide(L)'
;MNAKRLEPDSEYAKYDADGDGIVSDEEIAASERLQSLELQNEKADAQRNMCWFALWGMLLYPSLVLVSSYLELDKGADILGSMSSIYYISVAGVVSVWFGSQAYTSSKNGKNGK
;
A
#
# COMPACT_ATOMS: atom_id res chain seq x y z
N MET A 1 -34.81 -32.67 -2.82
CA MET A 1 -33.97 -31.67 -2.13
C MET A 1 -34.75 -30.37 -2.18
N ASN A 2 -35.14 -29.84 -1.02
CA ASN A 2 -36.04 -28.69 -0.93
C ASN A 2 -35.19 -27.41 -0.97
N ALA A 3 -35.25 -26.68 -2.08
CA ALA A 3 -34.46 -25.47 -2.30
C ALA A 3 -34.92 -24.38 -1.31
N LYS A 4 -34.03 -23.96 -0.41
CA LYS A 4 -34.27 -22.85 0.50
C LYS A 4 -34.23 -21.55 -0.32
N ARG A 5 -35.40 -20.92 -0.49
CA ARG A 5 -35.52 -19.59 -1.09
C ARG A 5 -35.18 -18.53 -0.06
N LEU A 6 -34.35 -17.57 -0.44
CA LEU A 6 -33.95 -16.44 0.40
C LEU A 6 -35.15 -15.51 0.65
N GLU A 7 -35.28 -15.01 1.88
CA GLU A 7 -36.26 -13.97 2.23
C GLU A 7 -35.89 -12.64 1.57
N PRO A 8 -36.87 -11.87 1.05
CA PRO A 8 -36.66 -10.62 0.32
C PRO A 8 -36.35 -9.45 1.28
N ASP A 9 -35.25 -9.58 2.03
CA ASP A 9 -34.52 -8.46 2.69
C ASP A 9 -33.21 -8.92 3.36
N SER A 10 -32.68 -10.09 2.97
CA SER A 10 -31.50 -10.68 3.64
C SER A 10 -30.19 -10.06 3.14
N GLU A 11 -29.23 -9.82 4.05
CA GLU A 11 -27.87 -9.30 3.74
C GLU A 11 -27.11 -10.12 2.66
N TYR A 12 -27.58 -11.34 2.38
CA TYR A 12 -27.05 -12.23 1.36
C TYR A 12 -27.56 -11.98 -0.07
N ALA A 13 -28.58 -11.13 -0.26
CA ALA A 13 -29.07 -10.73 -1.58
C ALA A 13 -28.02 -9.96 -2.41
N LYS A 14 -26.95 -9.48 -1.77
CA LYS A 14 -25.80 -8.83 -2.43
C LYS A 14 -24.91 -9.80 -3.21
N TYR A 15 -25.00 -11.09 -2.92
CA TYR A 15 -24.20 -12.16 -3.54
C TYR A 15 -24.97 -12.92 -4.61
N ASP A 16 -26.26 -12.65 -4.77
CA ASP A 16 -27.13 -13.17 -5.83
C ASP A 16 -26.86 -12.34 -7.10
N ALA A 17 -26.03 -12.86 -8.00
CA ALA A 17 -25.55 -12.14 -9.17
C ALA A 17 -26.47 -12.34 -10.39
N ASP A 18 -27.28 -13.40 -10.40
CA ASP A 18 -28.23 -13.72 -11.48
C ASP A 18 -29.71 -13.45 -11.13
N GLY A 19 -30.01 -13.13 -9.88
CA GLY A 19 -31.32 -12.66 -9.40
C GLY A 19 -32.35 -13.78 -9.29
N ASP A 20 -31.92 -15.03 -9.13
CA ASP A 20 -32.79 -16.20 -9.08
C ASP A 20 -33.31 -16.54 -7.66
N GLY A 21 -32.78 -15.88 -6.63
CA GLY A 21 -33.14 -16.05 -5.22
C GLY A 21 -32.46 -17.23 -4.52
N ILE A 22 -31.44 -17.85 -5.13
CA ILE A 22 -30.63 -18.96 -4.61
C ILE A 22 -29.15 -18.62 -4.80
N VAL A 23 -28.52 -18.08 -3.76
CA VAL A 23 -27.06 -17.85 -3.78
C VAL A 23 -26.32 -19.18 -3.90
N SER A 24 -25.69 -19.42 -5.05
CA SER A 24 -24.88 -20.60 -5.33
C SER A 24 -23.46 -20.44 -4.79
N ASP A 25 -22.82 -21.55 -4.40
CA ASP A 25 -21.44 -21.55 -3.89
C ASP A 25 -20.44 -20.90 -4.88
N GLU A 26 -20.74 -20.97 -6.19
CA GLU A 26 -19.96 -20.33 -7.25
C GLU A 26 -20.08 -18.80 -7.26
N GLU A 27 -21.24 -18.25 -6.89
CA GLU A 27 -21.47 -16.80 -6.82
C GLU A 27 -20.81 -16.17 -5.58
N ILE A 28 -20.79 -16.91 -4.46
CA ILE A 28 -20.05 -16.53 -3.26
C ILE A 28 -18.55 -16.50 -3.56
N ALA A 29 -18.03 -17.53 -4.23
CA ALA A 29 -16.61 -17.60 -4.60
C ALA A 29 -16.21 -16.53 -5.63
N ALA A 30 -17.10 -16.19 -6.57
CA ALA A 30 -16.89 -15.10 -7.51
C ALA A 30 -16.87 -13.74 -6.81
N SER A 31 -17.80 -13.50 -5.89
CA SER A 31 -17.88 -12.26 -5.11
C SER A 31 -16.67 -12.08 -4.18
N GLU A 32 -16.22 -13.14 -3.52
CA GLU A 32 -15.01 -13.11 -2.68
C GLU A 32 -13.76 -12.79 -3.53
N ARG A 33 -13.64 -13.37 -4.74
CA ARG A 33 -12.57 -13.01 -5.68
C ARG A 33 -12.62 -11.54 -6.07
N LEU A 34 -13.79 -11.02 -6.43
CA LEU A 34 -13.95 -9.61 -6.80
C LEU A 34 -13.60 -8.67 -5.64
N GLN A 35 -14.06 -8.98 -4.43
CA GLN A 35 -13.73 -8.20 -3.23
C GLN A 35 -12.23 -8.25 -2.90
N SER A 36 -11.57 -9.40 -3.11
CA SER A 36 -10.13 -9.54 -2.94
C SER A 36 -9.32 -8.75 -3.98
N LEU A 37 -9.84 -8.63 -5.20
CA LEU A 37 -9.25 -7.83 -6.28
C LEU A 37 -9.41 -6.33 -6.01
N GLU A 38 -10.58 -5.89 -5.55
CA GLU A 38 -10.85 -4.51 -5.16
C GLU A 38 -9.93 -4.07 -4.02
N LEU A 39 -9.81 -4.89 -2.97
CA LEU A 39 -8.89 -4.63 -1.85
C LEU A 39 -7.42 -4.56 -2.28
N GLN A 40 -7.01 -5.34 -3.29
CA GLN A 40 -5.66 -5.26 -3.85
C GLN A 40 -5.45 -3.97 -4.65
N ASN A 41 -6.46 -3.56 -5.41
CA ASN A 41 -6.41 -2.33 -6.20
C ASN A 41 -6.32 -1.10 -5.28
N GLU A 42 -7.17 -1.04 -4.26
CA GLU A 42 -7.16 0.03 -3.25
C GLU A 42 -5.80 0.14 -2.54
N LYS A 43 -5.20 -1.00 -2.19
CA LYS A 43 -3.85 -1.04 -1.59
C LYS A 43 -2.79 -0.54 -2.56
N ALA A 44 -2.88 -0.86 -3.84
CA ALA A 44 -1.92 -0.41 -4.85
C ALA A 44 -2.00 1.11 -5.05
N ASP A 45 -3.21 1.68 -5.11
CA ASP A 45 -3.41 3.12 -5.24
C ASP A 45 -2.98 3.87 -3.98
N ALA A 46 -3.28 3.33 -2.79
CA ALA A 46 -2.78 3.87 -1.53
C ALA A 46 -1.24 3.88 -1.49
N GLN A 47 -0.58 2.80 -1.91
CA GLN A 47 0.87 2.73 -2.00
C GLN A 47 1.43 3.73 -3.00
N ARG A 48 0.80 3.90 -4.16
CA ARG A 48 1.23 4.88 -5.17
C ARG A 48 1.16 6.31 -4.63
N ASN A 49 0.07 6.66 -3.96
CA ASN A 49 -0.09 7.98 -3.35
C ASN A 49 0.92 8.22 -2.22
N MET A 50 1.17 7.21 -1.37
CA MET A 50 2.21 7.28 -0.33
C MET A 50 3.61 7.42 -0.93
N CYS A 51 3.95 6.65 -1.96
CA CYS A 51 5.21 6.77 -2.68
C CYS A 51 5.37 8.17 -3.28
N TRP A 52 4.31 8.75 -3.82
CA TRP A 52 4.38 10.09 -4.41
C TRP A 52 4.67 11.17 -3.37
N PHE A 53 4.05 11.09 -2.19
CA PHE A 53 4.37 11.98 -1.08
C PHE A 53 5.81 11.80 -0.57
N ALA A 54 6.28 10.55 -0.44
CA ALA A 54 7.66 10.25 -0.04
C ALA A 54 8.70 10.75 -1.06
N LEU A 55 8.41 10.61 -2.36
CA LEU A 55 9.27 11.11 -3.44
C LEU A 55 9.36 12.64 -3.44
N TRP A 56 8.24 13.33 -3.22
CA TRP A 56 8.25 14.78 -3.01
C TRP A 56 9.07 15.20 -1.79
N GLY A 57 8.92 14.50 -0.67
CA GLY A 57 9.70 14.77 0.55
C GLY A 57 11.19 14.55 0.38
N MET A 58 11.59 13.50 -0.34
CA MET A 58 13.00 13.21 -0.63
C MET A 58 13.60 14.22 -1.61
N LEU A 59 12.82 14.74 -2.55
CA LEU A 59 13.24 15.77 -3.50
C LEU A 59 13.35 17.16 -2.85
N LEU A 60 12.58 17.41 -1.78
CA LEU A 60 12.56 18.67 -1.06
C LEU A 60 13.97 19.05 -0.54
N TYR A 61 14.68 18.13 0.11
CA TYR A 61 15.99 18.42 0.70
C TYR A 61 17.04 18.86 -0.34
N PRO A 62 17.29 18.13 -1.45
CA PRO A 62 18.17 18.60 -2.53
C PRO A 62 17.72 19.91 -3.16
N SER A 63 16.41 20.13 -3.33
CA SER A 63 15.89 21.37 -3.90
C SER A 63 16.19 22.59 -3.01
N LEU A 64 16.08 22.44 -1.69
CA LEU A 64 16.40 23.48 -0.72
C LEU A 64 17.91 23.75 -0.64
N VAL A 65 18.74 22.70 -0.78
CA VAL A 65 20.21 22.84 -0.85
C VAL A 65 20.60 23.65 -2.09
N LEU A 66 20.01 23.36 -3.26
CA LEU A 66 20.26 24.12 -4.49
C LEU A 66 19.82 25.60 -4.37
N VAL A 67 18.66 25.87 -3.78
CA VAL A 67 18.20 27.25 -3.51
C VAL A 67 19.13 27.97 -2.53
N SER A 68 19.61 27.28 -1.49
CA SER A 68 20.55 27.85 -0.51
C SER A 68 21.91 28.16 -1.14
N SER A 69 22.37 27.32 -2.07
CA SER A 69 23.59 27.56 -2.86
C SER A 69 23.43 28.74 -3.82
N TYR A 70 22.22 29.00 -4.34
CA TYR A 70 21.92 30.16 -5.18
C TYR A 70 21.89 31.48 -4.39
N LEU A 71 21.65 31.42 -3.08
CA LEU A 71 21.66 32.56 -2.17
C LEU A 71 23.04 32.83 -1.52
N GLU A 72 24.12 32.18 -2.02
CA GLU A 72 25.52 32.35 -1.57
C GLU A 72 25.72 32.26 -0.03
N LEU A 73 25.01 31.33 0.62
CA LEU A 73 25.34 30.91 1.99
C LEU A 73 26.47 29.87 1.95
N ASP A 74 27.71 30.30 1.68
CA ASP A 74 28.91 29.42 1.60
C ASP A 74 29.08 28.50 2.82
N LYS A 75 28.80 28.99 4.03
CA LYS A 75 28.88 28.18 5.25
C LYS A 75 27.75 27.16 5.39
N GLY A 76 26.60 27.40 4.76
CA GLY A 76 25.46 26.50 4.77
C GLY A 76 25.70 25.29 3.87
N ALA A 77 26.23 25.53 2.65
CA ALA A 77 26.53 24.48 1.68
C ALA A 77 27.57 23.47 2.18
N ASP A 78 28.64 23.94 2.84
CA ASP A 78 29.68 23.05 3.39
C ASP A 78 29.16 22.17 4.55
N ILE A 79 28.37 22.72 5.47
CA ILE A 79 27.78 21.95 6.58
C ILE A 79 26.72 20.97 6.05
N LEU A 80 25.89 21.40 5.09
CA LEU A 80 24.89 20.55 4.45
C LEU A 80 25.53 19.40 3.66
N GLY A 81 26.60 19.68 2.89
CA GLY A 81 27.36 18.68 2.15
C GLY A 81 27.99 17.63 3.06
N SER A 82 28.61 18.08 4.16
CA SER A 82 29.27 17.23 5.16
C SER A 82 28.30 16.30 5.91
N MET A 83 27.04 16.71 6.08
CA MET A 83 26.01 15.94 6.79
C MET A 83 25.13 15.08 5.88
N SER A 84 25.12 15.33 4.57
CA SER A 84 24.22 14.62 3.64
C SER A 84 24.45 13.11 3.64
N SER A 85 25.71 12.67 3.76
CA SER A 85 26.09 11.25 3.76
C SER A 85 25.44 10.47 4.92
N ILE A 86 25.42 11.05 6.13
CA ILE A 86 24.82 10.46 7.32
C ILE A 86 23.30 10.40 7.17
N TYR A 87 22.68 11.42 6.56
CA TYR A 87 21.24 11.45 6.28
C TYR A 87 20.82 10.31 5.34
N TYR A 88 21.54 10.09 4.23
CA TYR A 88 21.24 9.01 3.28
C TYR A 88 21.37 7.63 3.92
N ILE A 89 22.42 7.40 4.72
CA ILE A 89 22.64 6.12 5.41
C ILE A 89 21.55 5.86 6.46
N SER A 90 21.12 6.89 7.20
CA SER A 90 20.05 6.75 8.21
C SER A 90 18.70 6.43 7.57
N VAL A 91 18.32 7.17 6.51
CA VAL A 91 17.06 6.92 5.79
C VAL A 91 17.07 5.52 5.16
N ALA A 92 18.17 5.11 4.53
CA ALA A 92 18.31 3.76 3.99
C ALA A 92 18.15 2.68 5.08
N GLY A 93 18.71 2.91 6.26
CA GLY A 93 18.55 2.03 7.43
C GLY A 93 17.09 1.85 7.82
N VAL A 94 16.34 2.93 8.04
CA VAL A 94 14.91 2.87 8.42
C VAL A 94 14.08 2.18 7.35
N VAL A 95 14.31 2.51 6.07
CA VAL A 95 13.62 1.90 4.93
C VAL A 95 13.91 0.40 4.85
N SER A 96 15.17 -0.03 5.04
CA SER A 96 15.54 -1.45 5.02
C SER A 96 14.84 -2.27 6.11
N VAL A 97 14.68 -1.70 7.31
CA VAL A 97 13.99 -2.36 8.43
C VAL A 97 12.50 -2.51 8.10
N TRP A 98 11.87 -1.48 7.54
CA TRP A 98 10.47 -1.53 7.19
C TRP A 98 10.18 -2.56 6.09
N PHE A 99 10.91 -2.52 4.97
CA PHE A 99 10.76 -3.52 3.90
C PHE A 99 11.15 -4.93 4.35
N GLY A 100 12.19 -5.06 5.18
CA GLY A 100 12.60 -6.35 5.77
C GLY A 100 11.51 -6.94 6.67
N SER A 101 10.87 -6.12 7.49
CA SER A 101 9.76 -6.54 8.37
C SER A 101 8.51 -6.97 7.58
N GLN A 102 8.19 -6.26 6.48
CA GLN A 102 7.07 -6.59 5.61
C GLN A 102 7.31 -7.90 4.84
N ALA A 103 8.53 -8.10 4.31
CA ALA A 103 8.91 -9.35 3.65
C ALA A 103 8.88 -10.54 4.61
N TYR A 104 9.36 -10.36 5.85
CA TYR A 104 9.31 -11.40 6.88
C TYR A 104 7.87 -11.78 7.24
N THR A 105 6.99 -10.79 7.43
CA THR A 105 5.56 -11.00 7.72
C THR A 105 4.83 -11.69 6.56
N SER A 106 5.09 -11.26 5.33
CA SER A 106 4.50 -11.87 4.13
C SER A 106 4.96 -13.31 3.92
N SER A 107 6.24 -13.60 4.16
CA SER A 107 6.81 -14.95 4.11
C SER A 107 6.21 -15.88 5.18
N LYS A 108 5.95 -15.34 6.39
CA LYS A 108 5.31 -16.10 7.47
C LYS A 108 3.84 -16.41 7.16
N ASN A 109 3.08 -15.49 6.58
CA ASN A 109 1.71 -15.75 6.14
C ASN A 109 1.64 -16.80 5.02
N GLY A 110 2.60 -16.81 4.09
CA GLY A 110 2.67 -17.84 3.04
C GLY A 110 3.05 -19.25 3.52
N LYS A 111 3.68 -19.37 4.71
CA LYS A 111 4.03 -20.67 5.32
C LYS A 111 2.91 -21.29 6.15
N ASN A 112 1.96 -20.50 6.66
CA ASN A 112 0.85 -20.98 7.48
C ASN A 112 -0.38 -21.44 6.66
N GLY A 113 -0.31 -21.36 5.33
CA GLY A 113 -1.37 -21.78 4.39
C GLY A 113 -1.01 -23.04 3.58
N LYS A 114 -0.07 -23.86 4.05
CA LYS A 114 0.24 -25.18 3.49
C LYS A 114 0.02 -26.27 4.53
#